data_AF-E9HGW9-F1
#
_entry.id   AF-E9HGW9-F1
#
_cell.length_a   1.000
_cell.length_b   1.000
_cell.length_c   1.000
_cell.angle_alpha   90.00
_cell.angle_beta   90.00
_cell.angle_gamma   90.00
#
_symmetry.space_group_name_H-M   'P 1'
#
loop_
_entity.id
_entity.type
_entity.pdbx_description
1 polymer ?
#
loop_
_entity_poly.entity_id
_entity_poly.type
_entity_poly.pdbx_seq_one_letter_code
_entity_poly.pdbx_strand_id
1 'polypeptide(L)'
;KFRLWLSSTVLQPLVAEINRINESLTAHGLADARIGESSLEKLRKTCQLAPVAANIPSLVEVLPYLEVTSHQDYLVRCLNQLAAGGCMGNFRWDGGAKRKDLDDSCPTDSAVIMHCLATYLDSQLPAFTDRPDRRPFTGQYLVKCPEKPQPTSNPLIVEVQLNPPHYKLVMGPDEYELPKGRNNMLHTVILFFWLVKTKFEGRIGRITLGDAGLNLLWIFN
;
A
#
# COMPACT_ATOMS: atom_id res chain seq x y z
N LYS A 1 -4.10 6.99 -16.30
CA LYS A 1 -3.97 5.51 -16.45
C LYS A 1 -3.49 4.84 -15.17
N PHE A 2 -2.32 5.20 -14.61
CA PHE A 2 -1.85 4.62 -13.33
C PHE A 2 -2.87 4.69 -12.18
N ARG A 3 -3.51 5.84 -11.98
CA ARG A 3 -4.57 6.00 -10.96
C ARG A 3 -5.74 5.03 -11.12
N LEU A 4 -6.11 4.73 -12.36
CA LEU A 4 -7.19 3.78 -12.67
C LEU A 4 -6.74 2.38 -12.28
N TRP A 5 -5.56 1.94 -12.72
CA TRP A 5 -4.98 0.65 -12.32
C TRP A 5 -4.90 0.51 -10.79
N LEU A 6 -4.35 1.50 -10.10
CA LEU A 6 -4.23 1.46 -8.64
C LEU A 6 -5.59 1.36 -7.95
N SER A 7 -6.58 2.12 -8.44
CA SER A 7 -7.94 2.10 -7.88
C SER A 7 -8.62 0.75 -8.12
N SER A 8 -8.59 0.22 -9.35
CA SER A 8 -9.29 -1.02 -9.72
C SER A 8 -8.61 -2.29 -9.21
N THR A 9 -7.28 -2.29 -9.15
CA THR A 9 -6.48 -3.49 -8.83
C THR A 9 -6.16 -3.59 -7.35
N VAL A 10 -6.02 -2.46 -6.64
CA VAL A 10 -5.58 -2.45 -5.24
C VAL A 10 -6.68 -1.93 -4.31
N LEU A 11 -7.12 -0.68 -4.51
CA LEU A 11 -7.96 -0.01 -3.52
C LEU A 11 -9.39 -0.54 -3.46
N GLN A 12 -10.05 -0.71 -4.61
CA GLN A 12 -11.44 -1.20 -4.66
C GLN A 12 -11.56 -2.64 -4.14
N PRO A 13 -10.70 -3.61 -4.56
CA PRO A 13 -10.72 -4.95 -3.99
C PRO A 13 -10.47 -4.96 -2.48
N LEU A 14 -9.51 -4.16 -1.99
CA LEU A 14 -9.22 -4.05 -0.55
C LEU A 14 -10.44 -3.55 0.24
N VAL A 15 -11.08 -2.46 -0.22
CA VAL A 15 -12.26 -1.90 0.46
C VAL A 15 -13.43 -2.88 0.43
N ALA A 16 -13.66 -3.55 -0.70
CA ALA A 16 -14.70 -4.57 -0.80
C ALA A 16 -14.44 -5.74 0.18
N GLU A 17 -13.18 -6.18 0.31
CA GLU A 17 -12.80 -7.24 1.23
C GLU A 17 -12.96 -6.83 2.70
N ILE A 18 -12.56 -5.61 3.07
CA ILE A 18 -12.80 -5.06 4.41
C ILE A 18 -14.29 -5.09 4.76
N ASN A 19 -15.17 -4.70 3.83
CA ASN A 19 -16.61 -4.71 4.07
C ASN A 19 -17.13 -6.15 4.26
N ARG A 20 -16.71 -7.09 3.41
CA ARG A 20 -17.06 -8.52 3.54
C ARG A 20 -16.62 -9.12 4.87
N ILE A 21 -15.40 -8.81 5.30
CA ILE A 21 -14.87 -9.25 6.59
C ILE A 21 -15.70 -8.68 7.74
N ASN A 22 -16.04 -7.39 7.70
CA ASN A 22 -16.86 -6.74 8.72
C ASN A 22 -18.26 -7.34 8.83
N GLU A 23 -18.90 -7.63 7.70
CA GLU A 23 -20.19 -8.34 7.64
C GLU A 23 -20.07 -9.74 8.26
N SER A 24 -19.00 -10.48 7.89
CA SER A 24 -18.75 -11.83 8.39
C SER A 24 -18.48 -11.84 9.90
N LEU A 25 -17.67 -10.91 10.41
CA LEU A 25 -17.42 -10.77 11.85
C LEU A 25 -18.73 -10.49 12.61
N THR A 26 -19.58 -9.61 12.08
CA THR A 26 -20.89 -9.31 12.68
C THR A 26 -21.78 -10.56 12.72
N ALA A 27 -21.83 -11.33 11.62
CA ALA A 27 -22.60 -12.56 11.54
C ALA A 27 -22.13 -13.65 12.53
N HIS A 28 -20.85 -13.65 12.90
CA HIS A 28 -20.28 -14.57 13.90
C HIS A 28 -20.33 -14.02 15.34
N GLY A 29 -21.04 -12.90 15.58
CA GLY A 29 -21.17 -12.30 16.90
C GLY A 29 -19.95 -11.49 17.37
N LEU A 30 -19.04 -11.14 16.47
CA LEU A 30 -17.79 -10.41 16.74
C LEU A 30 -17.85 -8.96 16.24
N ALA A 31 -18.99 -8.29 16.43
CA ALA A 31 -19.21 -6.92 15.96
C ALA A 31 -18.25 -5.91 16.60
N ASP A 32 -17.74 -6.20 17.80
CA ASP A 32 -16.75 -5.41 18.53
C ASP A 32 -15.32 -5.59 18.00
N ALA A 33 -15.10 -6.51 17.06
CA ALA A 33 -13.82 -6.77 16.40
C ALA A 33 -13.82 -6.33 14.93
N ARG A 34 -14.73 -5.43 14.51
CA ARG A 34 -14.75 -4.91 13.14
C ARG A 34 -13.51 -4.07 12.82
N ILE A 35 -13.05 -4.18 11.59
CA ILE A 35 -12.02 -3.33 10.99
C ILE A 35 -12.57 -1.90 10.94
N GLY A 36 -11.80 -0.95 11.48
CA GLY A 36 -12.20 0.45 11.61
C GLY A 36 -12.77 0.82 12.98
N GLU A 37 -13.15 -0.16 13.80
CA GLU A 37 -13.72 0.07 15.13
C GLU A 37 -12.88 -0.53 16.26
N SER A 38 -12.12 -1.56 15.94
CA SER A 38 -11.22 -2.24 16.87
C SER A 38 -9.76 -1.89 16.59
N SER A 39 -8.89 -2.10 17.60
CA SER A 39 -7.45 -1.93 17.42
C SER A 39 -6.87 -3.06 16.55
N LEU A 40 -5.75 -2.77 15.90
CA LEU A 40 -5.04 -3.77 15.08
C LEU A 40 -4.59 -4.98 15.91
N GLU A 41 -4.21 -4.77 17.18
CA GLU A 41 -3.85 -5.87 18.09
C GLU A 41 -5.04 -6.80 18.36
N LYS A 42 -6.24 -6.24 18.55
CA LYS A 42 -7.46 -7.03 18.73
C LYS A 42 -7.76 -7.83 17.47
N LEU A 43 -7.69 -7.22 16.29
CA LEU A 43 -7.89 -7.92 15.01
C LEU A 43 -6.90 -9.09 14.82
N ARG A 44 -5.63 -8.91 15.19
CA ARG A 44 -4.60 -9.97 15.16
C ARG A 44 -4.93 -11.13 16.09
N LYS A 45 -5.49 -10.87 17.27
CA LYS A 45 -5.95 -11.92 18.18
C LYS A 45 -7.22 -12.60 17.63
N THR A 46 -8.15 -11.84 17.09
CA THR A 46 -9.40 -12.35 16.52
C THR A 46 -9.15 -13.27 15.34
N CYS A 47 -8.22 -12.95 14.43
CA CYS A 47 -7.94 -13.81 13.27
C CYS A 47 -7.34 -15.17 13.64
N GLN A 48 -6.77 -15.31 14.84
CA GLN A 48 -6.21 -16.56 15.35
C GLN A 48 -7.26 -17.47 16.00
N LEU A 49 -8.47 -16.97 16.26
CA LEU A 49 -9.55 -17.79 16.78
C LEU A 49 -9.94 -18.83 15.73
N ALA A 50 -9.96 -20.10 16.12
CA ALA A 50 -10.28 -21.22 15.23
C ALA A 50 -11.53 -21.00 14.33
N PRO A 51 -12.69 -20.51 14.84
CA PRO A 51 -13.84 -20.25 13.98
C PRO A 51 -13.61 -19.11 12.98
N VAL A 52 -12.80 -18.11 13.33
CA VAL A 52 -12.48 -16.98 12.44
C VAL A 52 -11.48 -17.42 11.38
N ALA A 53 -10.43 -18.15 11.76
CA ALA A 53 -9.45 -18.66 10.81
C ALA A 53 -10.08 -19.60 9.77
N ALA A 54 -11.10 -20.38 10.17
CA ALA A 54 -11.81 -21.28 9.26
C ALA A 54 -12.82 -20.57 8.36
N ASN A 55 -13.58 -19.59 8.88
CA ASN A 55 -14.70 -18.98 8.15
C ASN A 55 -14.37 -17.61 7.54
N ILE A 56 -13.31 -16.94 8.00
CA ILE A 56 -12.88 -15.61 7.56
C ILE A 56 -11.34 -15.60 7.36
N PRO A 57 -10.80 -16.49 6.51
CA PRO A 57 -9.35 -16.61 6.32
C PRO A 57 -8.72 -15.32 5.76
N SER A 58 -9.45 -14.57 4.95
CA SER A 58 -8.99 -13.31 4.35
C SER A 58 -8.71 -12.19 5.35
N LEU A 59 -9.16 -12.30 6.61
CA LEU A 59 -8.81 -11.34 7.65
C LEU A 59 -7.29 -11.27 7.81
N VAL A 60 -6.57 -12.40 7.76
CA VAL A 60 -5.10 -12.41 7.91
C VAL A 60 -4.39 -11.67 6.77
N GLU A 61 -4.98 -11.73 5.57
CA GLU A 61 -4.43 -11.11 4.35
C GLU A 61 -4.61 -9.59 4.33
N VAL A 62 -5.65 -9.09 5.00
CA VAL A 62 -5.93 -7.65 5.11
C VAL A 62 -5.12 -6.97 6.21
N LEU A 63 -4.72 -7.70 7.27
CA LEU A 63 -3.98 -7.12 8.41
C LEU A 63 -2.75 -6.28 8.01
N PRO A 64 -1.89 -6.70 7.04
CA PRO A 64 -0.75 -5.89 6.61
C PRO A 64 -1.12 -4.51 6.06
N TYR A 65 -2.28 -4.37 5.40
CA TYR A 65 -2.75 -3.08 4.89
C TYR A 65 -3.14 -2.11 6.02
N LEU A 66 -3.53 -2.65 7.17
CA LEU A 66 -3.99 -1.89 8.32
C LEU A 66 -2.87 -1.30 9.18
N GLU A 67 -1.62 -1.69 8.92
CA GLU A 67 -0.45 -1.32 9.72
C GLU A 67 0.04 0.11 9.53
N VAL A 68 -0.47 0.83 8.53
CA VAL A 68 -0.03 2.21 8.24
C VAL A 68 -0.35 3.19 9.37
N THR A 69 -1.34 2.89 10.22
CA THR A 69 -1.71 3.72 11.38
C THR A 69 -2.45 2.93 12.44
N SER A 70 -2.35 3.35 13.70
CA SER A 70 -3.18 2.85 14.79
C SER A 70 -4.62 3.36 14.73
N HIS A 71 -4.89 4.47 14.03
CA HIS A 71 -6.21 5.09 13.89
C HIS A 71 -7.04 4.35 12.82
N GLN A 72 -7.58 3.19 13.18
CA GLN A 72 -8.29 2.31 12.24
C GLN A 72 -9.55 2.95 11.63
N ASP A 73 -10.29 3.74 12.40
CA ASP A 73 -11.48 4.45 11.91
C ASP A 73 -11.12 5.48 10.83
N TYR A 74 -10.04 6.21 11.05
CA TYR A 74 -9.47 7.15 10.07
C TYR A 74 -9.04 6.40 8.80
N LEU A 75 -8.31 5.29 8.96
CA LEU A 75 -7.82 4.51 7.83
C LEU A 75 -8.95 4.00 6.94
N VAL A 76 -9.97 3.38 7.53
CA VAL A 76 -11.12 2.85 6.77
C VAL A 76 -11.86 3.97 6.03
N ARG A 77 -12.01 5.15 6.65
CA ARG A 77 -12.61 6.32 5.97
C ARG A 77 -11.76 6.81 4.80
N CYS A 78 -10.44 6.92 5.01
CA CYS A 78 -9.49 7.29 3.97
C CYS A 78 -9.54 6.31 2.80
N LEU A 79 -9.49 4.99 3.05
CA LEU A 79 -9.57 3.96 2.03
C LEU A 79 -10.88 4.03 1.22
N ASN A 80 -12.02 4.18 1.90
CA ASN A 80 -13.31 4.34 1.22
C ASN A 80 -13.33 5.58 0.32
N GLN A 81 -12.81 6.71 0.80
CA GLN A 81 -12.72 7.95 0.03
C GLN A 81 -11.80 7.81 -1.19
N LEU A 82 -10.67 7.14 -1.05
CA LEU A 82 -9.68 6.93 -2.11
C LEU A 82 -10.17 5.92 -3.17
N ALA A 83 -10.93 4.90 -2.76
CA ALA A 83 -11.52 3.91 -3.65
C ALA A 83 -12.75 4.43 -4.41
N ALA A 84 -13.38 5.51 -3.94
CA ALA A 84 -14.56 6.09 -4.57
C ALA A 84 -14.26 6.64 -5.97
N GLY A 85 -15.18 6.37 -6.92
CA GLY A 85 -15.15 6.95 -8.26
C GLY A 85 -14.09 6.38 -9.23
N GLY A 86 -13.39 5.29 -8.86
CA GLY A 86 -12.56 4.48 -9.79
C GLY A 86 -11.27 5.11 -10.30
N CYS A 87 -11.01 6.40 -10.05
CA CYS A 87 -9.79 7.09 -10.51
C CYS A 87 -9.08 7.89 -9.40
N MET A 88 -9.41 7.62 -8.14
CA MET A 88 -8.94 8.37 -6.97
C MET A 88 -9.21 9.88 -7.09
N GLY A 89 -10.41 10.25 -7.53
CA GLY A 89 -10.80 11.67 -7.72
C GLY A 89 -10.70 12.51 -6.43
N ASN A 90 -10.89 11.86 -5.29
CA ASN A 90 -10.84 12.47 -3.96
C ASN A 90 -9.43 12.51 -3.34
N PHE A 91 -8.40 12.07 -4.05
CA PHE A 91 -7.02 12.03 -3.55
C PHE A 91 -6.49 13.43 -3.22
N ARG A 92 -6.06 13.61 -1.96
CA ARG A 92 -5.42 14.82 -1.40
C ARG A 92 -4.08 14.46 -0.79
N TRP A 93 -3.02 14.68 -1.56
CA TRP A 93 -1.65 14.24 -1.29
C TRP A 93 -1.13 14.51 0.14
N ASP A 94 -1.46 15.65 0.74
CA ASP A 94 -1.05 16.12 2.08
C ASP A 94 -2.20 16.15 3.09
N GLY A 95 -3.42 15.96 2.61
CA GLY A 95 -4.65 16.34 3.29
C GLY A 95 -5.28 15.23 4.12
N GLY A 96 -5.09 13.97 3.74
CA GLY A 96 -5.74 12.85 4.44
C GLY A 96 -7.27 12.97 4.47
N ALA A 97 -7.94 12.05 5.16
CA ALA A 97 -9.29 12.28 5.70
C ALA A 97 -9.22 13.07 7.03
N LYS A 98 -8.35 14.10 7.11
CA LYS A 98 -8.03 14.78 8.38
C LYS A 98 -9.29 15.32 9.06
N ARG A 99 -9.56 14.85 10.27
CA ARG A 99 -10.47 15.51 11.21
C ARG A 99 -9.68 16.50 12.08
N LYS A 100 -10.37 17.45 12.70
CA LYS A 100 -9.75 18.41 13.65
C LYS A 100 -9.18 17.75 14.91
N ASP A 101 -9.65 16.55 15.25
CA ASP A 101 -9.24 15.76 16.42
C ASP A 101 -8.07 14.80 16.16
N LEU A 102 -7.63 14.66 14.91
CA LEU A 102 -6.50 13.80 14.57
C LEU A 102 -5.20 14.57 14.70
N ASP A 103 -4.21 13.94 15.34
CA ASP A 103 -2.88 14.51 15.48
C ASP A 103 -2.05 14.42 14.17
N ASP A 104 -0.88 15.06 14.18
CA ASP A 104 0.05 15.05 13.05
C ASP A 104 0.68 13.66 12.78
N SER A 105 0.38 12.64 13.59
CA SER A 105 0.86 11.27 13.38
C SER A 105 0.05 10.50 12.33
N CYS A 106 -1.13 11.02 11.97
CA CYS A 106 -1.96 10.39 10.95
C CYS A 106 -1.30 10.44 9.56
N PRO A 107 -1.22 9.31 8.85
CA PRO A 107 -0.60 9.26 7.53
C PRO A 107 -1.42 10.08 6.53
N THR A 108 -0.71 10.75 5.61
CA THR A 108 -1.33 11.42 4.47
C THR A 108 -1.91 10.41 3.48
N ASP A 109 -2.80 10.85 2.58
CA ASP A 109 -3.29 9.97 1.50
C ASP A 109 -2.12 9.39 0.68
N SER A 110 -1.03 10.15 0.52
CA SER A 110 0.17 9.68 -0.19
C SER A 110 0.81 8.50 0.53
N ALA A 111 0.96 8.60 1.86
CA ALA A 111 1.52 7.53 2.68
C ALA A 111 0.59 6.30 2.72
N VAL A 112 -0.73 6.50 2.84
CA VAL A 112 -1.73 5.42 2.78
C VAL A 112 -1.66 4.69 1.44
N ILE A 113 -1.63 5.42 0.32
CA ILE A 113 -1.52 4.82 -1.01
C ILE A 113 -0.19 4.07 -1.18
N MET A 114 0.93 4.67 -0.77
CA MET A 114 2.22 4.00 -0.89
C MET A 114 2.27 2.72 -0.07
N HIS A 115 1.72 2.73 1.15
CA HIS A 115 1.62 1.54 1.98
C HIS A 115 0.74 0.47 1.33
N CYS A 116 -0.42 0.83 0.81
CA CYS A 116 -1.32 -0.10 0.13
C CYS A 116 -0.68 -0.71 -1.12
N LEU A 117 -0.01 0.12 -1.93
CA LEU A 117 0.72 -0.34 -3.12
C LEU A 117 1.86 -1.30 -2.73
N ALA A 118 2.68 -0.92 -1.76
CA ALA A 118 3.79 -1.75 -1.32
C ALA A 118 3.31 -3.09 -0.75
N THR A 119 2.26 -3.06 0.08
CA THR A 119 1.64 -4.26 0.65
C THR A 119 1.04 -5.16 -0.44
N TYR A 120 0.39 -4.58 -1.44
CA TYR A 120 -0.08 -5.34 -2.60
C TYR A 120 1.09 -5.99 -3.34
N LEU A 121 2.13 -5.25 -3.69
CA LEU A 121 3.30 -5.80 -4.38
C LEU A 121 4.03 -6.86 -3.54
N ASP A 122 4.05 -6.72 -2.22
CA ASP A 122 4.57 -7.74 -1.30
C ASP A 122 3.81 -9.06 -1.42
N SER A 123 2.48 -9.01 -1.56
CA SER A 123 1.64 -10.21 -1.74
C SER A 123 1.83 -10.89 -3.11
N GLN A 124 2.26 -10.13 -4.13
CA GLN A 124 2.42 -10.64 -5.48
C GLN A 124 3.79 -11.26 -5.72
N LEU A 125 4.80 -10.88 -4.94
CA LEU A 125 6.17 -11.38 -5.09
C LEU A 125 6.40 -12.63 -4.23
N PRO A 126 7.22 -13.60 -4.71
CA PRO A 126 7.61 -14.74 -3.89
C PRO A 126 8.33 -14.29 -2.61
N ALA A 127 7.95 -14.89 -1.47
CA ALA A 127 8.65 -14.69 -0.21
C ALA A 127 10.11 -15.17 -0.31
N PHE A 128 10.98 -14.59 0.52
CA PHE A 128 12.36 -15.05 0.61
C PHE A 128 12.42 -16.39 1.34
N THR A 129 13.18 -17.34 0.78
CA THR A 129 13.40 -18.65 1.40
C THR A 129 14.24 -18.56 2.67
N ASP A 130 15.15 -17.58 2.75
CA ASP A 130 16.07 -17.38 3.88
C ASP A 130 15.54 -16.39 4.92
N ARG A 131 14.57 -15.54 4.56
CA ARG A 131 14.02 -14.47 5.41
C ARG A 131 12.51 -14.33 5.23
N PRO A 132 11.71 -15.28 5.71
CA PRO A 132 10.26 -15.28 5.50
C PRO A 132 9.56 -14.04 6.06
N ASP A 133 10.11 -13.41 7.10
CA ASP A 133 9.55 -12.19 7.70
C ASP A 133 9.78 -10.93 6.86
N ARG A 134 10.71 -10.98 5.89
CA ARG A 134 11.04 -9.81 5.06
C ARG A 134 10.05 -9.69 3.91
N ARG A 135 9.35 -8.56 3.89
CA ARG A 135 8.45 -8.17 2.79
C ARG A 135 9.22 -8.02 1.46
N PRO A 136 8.86 -8.77 0.40
CA PRO A 136 9.70 -8.89 -0.80
C PRO A 136 9.79 -7.61 -1.64
N PHE A 137 8.72 -6.84 -1.75
CA PHE A 137 8.75 -5.52 -2.39
C PHE A 137 9.31 -4.47 -1.41
N THR A 138 8.67 -4.32 -0.25
CA THR A 138 9.01 -3.27 0.71
C THR A 138 10.48 -3.36 1.13
N GLY A 139 10.98 -4.57 1.41
CA GLY A 139 12.35 -4.77 1.84
C GLY A 139 13.42 -4.58 0.75
N GLN A 140 13.07 -4.53 -0.54
CA GLN A 140 14.03 -4.42 -1.64
C GLN A 140 13.95 -3.13 -2.43
N TYR A 141 12.77 -2.51 -2.48
CA TYR A 141 12.48 -1.40 -3.40
C TYR A 141 11.96 -0.15 -2.69
N LEU A 142 11.69 -0.21 -1.38
CA LEU A 142 11.19 0.92 -0.59
C LEU A 142 12.14 1.21 0.59
N VAL A 143 12.56 2.46 0.72
CA VAL A 143 13.34 2.95 1.86
C VAL A 143 12.54 4.04 2.55
N LYS A 144 12.32 3.90 3.86
CA LYS A 144 11.53 4.85 4.65
C LYS A 144 12.43 5.78 5.46
N CYS A 145 12.05 7.05 5.60
CA CYS A 145 12.75 7.99 6.46
C CYS A 145 12.72 7.48 7.92
N PRO A 146 13.83 7.52 8.69
CA PRO A 146 15.12 8.17 8.40
C PRO A 146 16.20 7.24 7.81
N GLU A 147 15.83 6.06 7.34
CA GLU A 147 16.78 5.09 6.78
C GLU A 147 17.44 5.62 5.50
N LYS A 148 18.69 5.21 5.26
CA LYS A 148 19.44 5.55 4.05
C LYS A 148 19.42 4.37 3.08
N PRO A 149 19.31 4.63 1.77
CA PRO A 149 19.38 3.57 0.77
C PRO A 149 20.75 2.89 0.83
N GLN A 150 20.75 1.55 0.84
CA GLN A 150 21.98 0.78 0.68
C GLN A 150 22.35 0.68 -0.80
N PRO A 151 23.65 0.54 -1.14
CA PRO A 151 24.08 0.35 -2.53
C PRO A 151 23.38 -0.84 -3.17
N THR A 152 22.72 -0.62 -4.30
CA THR A 152 22.02 -1.65 -5.08
C THR A 152 21.94 -1.24 -6.55
N SER A 153 21.87 -2.22 -7.44
CA SER A 153 21.59 -2.00 -8.86
C SER A 153 20.10 -1.77 -9.14
N ASN A 154 19.22 -2.15 -8.22
CA ASN A 154 17.78 -1.99 -8.38
C ASN A 154 17.33 -0.54 -8.16
N PRO A 155 16.24 -0.09 -8.80
CA PRO A 155 15.64 1.19 -8.51
C PRO A 155 14.99 1.14 -7.11
N LEU A 156 15.18 2.18 -6.31
CA LEU A 156 14.65 2.34 -4.97
C LEU A 156 13.74 3.56 -4.92
N ILE A 157 12.52 3.38 -4.42
CA ILE A 157 11.65 4.46 -3.97
C ILE A 157 12.11 4.84 -2.57
N VAL A 158 12.49 6.10 -2.37
CA VAL A 158 12.94 6.62 -1.08
C VAL A 158 11.94 7.65 -0.58
N GLU A 159 11.32 7.37 0.56
CA GLU A 159 10.54 8.35 1.31
C GLU A 159 11.50 9.27 2.06
N VAL A 160 11.56 10.53 1.66
CA VAL A 160 12.47 11.53 2.21
C VAL A 160 11.85 12.23 3.42
N GLN A 161 10.54 12.47 3.36
CA GLN A 161 9.81 13.22 4.37
C GLN A 161 8.37 12.73 4.45
N LEU A 162 7.83 12.64 5.67
CA LEU A 162 6.45 12.19 5.94
C LEU A 162 5.40 13.29 5.76
N ASN A 163 5.72 14.52 6.22
CA ASN A 163 4.80 15.65 6.20
C ASN A 163 5.53 16.98 5.92
N PRO A 164 5.24 17.67 4.81
CA PRO A 164 4.50 17.16 3.64
C PRO A 164 5.22 15.96 3.01
N PRO A 165 4.49 15.00 2.42
CA PRO A 165 5.08 13.77 1.91
C PRO A 165 5.96 14.06 0.69
N HIS A 166 7.18 13.52 0.71
CA HIS A 166 8.15 13.64 -0.37
C HIS A 166 8.85 12.31 -0.63
N TYR A 167 8.85 11.92 -1.90
CA TYR A 167 9.46 10.71 -2.41
C TYR A 167 10.41 11.05 -3.56
N LYS A 168 11.54 10.35 -3.61
CA LYS A 168 12.49 10.37 -4.73
C LYS A 168 12.80 8.95 -5.19
N LEU A 169 13.45 8.83 -6.34
CA LEU A 169 13.93 7.56 -6.85
C LEU A 169 15.45 7.54 -6.86
N VAL A 170 16.06 6.43 -6.48
CA VAL A 170 17.52 6.24 -6.51
C VAL A 170 17.84 4.95 -7.26
N MET A 171 18.83 4.97 -8.15
CA MET A 171 19.28 3.76 -8.84
C MET A 171 20.79 3.85 -9.11
N GLY A 172 21.57 3.04 -8.40
CA GLY A 172 23.03 3.17 -8.41
C GLY A 172 23.46 4.57 -7.93
N PRO A 173 24.29 5.31 -8.69
CA PRO A 173 24.71 6.67 -8.34
C PRO A 173 23.66 7.73 -8.68
N ASP A 174 22.63 7.38 -9.47
CA ASP A 174 21.66 8.35 -9.97
C ASP A 174 20.55 8.60 -8.94
N GLU A 175 20.30 9.87 -8.64
CA GLU A 175 19.11 10.31 -7.93
C GLU A 175 18.15 11.03 -8.88
N TYR A 176 16.91 10.58 -8.91
CA TYR A 176 15.83 11.21 -9.68
C TYR A 176 14.87 11.87 -8.70
N GLU A 177 15.05 13.18 -8.52
CA GLU A 177 14.17 14.00 -7.69
C GLU A 177 13.08 14.66 -8.55
N LEU A 178 11.83 14.35 -8.22
CA LEU A 178 10.67 14.94 -8.87
C LEU A 178 10.16 16.15 -8.07
N PRO A 179 9.47 17.12 -8.72
CA PRO A 179 8.90 18.26 -8.03
C PRO A 179 8.05 17.85 -6.84
N LYS A 180 8.22 18.53 -5.70
CA LYS A 180 7.44 18.32 -4.49
C LYS A 180 5.96 18.66 -4.73
N GLY A 181 5.09 18.12 -3.89
CA GLY A 181 3.67 18.46 -3.88
C GLY A 181 2.76 17.37 -4.45
N ARG A 182 1.61 17.81 -4.99
CA ARG A 182 0.45 16.95 -5.27
C ARG A 182 0.73 15.65 -6.01
N ASN A 183 1.63 15.69 -6.98
CA ASN A 183 1.87 14.56 -7.87
C ASN A 183 3.18 13.83 -7.57
N ASN A 184 3.97 14.29 -6.60
CA ASN A 184 5.31 13.77 -6.31
C ASN A 184 5.27 12.24 -6.13
N MET A 185 4.51 11.74 -5.15
CA MET A 185 4.41 10.31 -4.87
C MET A 185 3.99 9.50 -6.12
N LEU A 186 2.92 9.92 -6.80
CA LEU A 186 2.39 9.20 -7.96
C LEU A 186 3.40 9.17 -9.11
N HIS A 187 4.06 10.29 -9.38
CA HIS A 187 5.07 10.38 -10.43
C HIS A 187 6.32 9.57 -10.08
N THR A 188 6.73 9.53 -8.82
CA THR A 188 7.85 8.69 -8.36
C THR A 188 7.55 7.21 -8.60
N VAL A 189 6.33 6.76 -8.29
CA VAL A 189 5.89 5.38 -8.57
C VAL A 189 5.80 5.09 -10.07
N ILE A 190 5.25 6.00 -10.85
CA ILE A 190 5.19 5.85 -12.31
C ILE A 190 6.60 5.77 -12.89
N LEU A 191 7.53 6.61 -12.43
CA LEU A 191 8.93 6.59 -12.85
C LEU A 191 9.62 5.28 -12.44
N PHE A 192 9.36 4.77 -11.23
CA PHE A 192 9.83 3.45 -10.80
C PHE A 192 9.39 2.36 -11.78
N PHE A 193 8.09 2.26 -12.08
CA PHE A 193 7.60 1.25 -13.02
C PHE A 193 8.10 1.46 -14.45
N TRP A 194 8.33 2.72 -14.86
CA TRP A 194 8.94 3.02 -16.14
C TRP A 194 10.40 2.53 -16.21
N LEU A 195 11.20 2.78 -15.16
CA LEU A 195 12.56 2.23 -15.09
C LEU A 195 12.56 0.71 -15.11
N VAL A 196 11.65 0.06 -14.37
CA VAL A 196 11.50 -1.39 -14.42
C VAL A 196 11.16 -1.87 -15.84
N LYS A 197 10.23 -1.20 -16.53
CA LYS A 197 9.90 -1.48 -17.94
C LYS A 197 11.12 -1.37 -18.86
N THR A 198 11.90 -0.30 -18.74
CA THR A 198 12.97 0.02 -19.71
C THR A 198 14.32 -0.61 -19.40
N LYS A 199 14.64 -0.83 -18.11
CA LYS A 199 15.97 -1.27 -17.65
C LYS A 199 15.98 -2.67 -17.02
N PHE A 200 14.81 -3.21 -16.65
CA PHE A 200 14.67 -4.51 -15.96
C PHE A 200 13.67 -5.42 -16.66
N GLU A 201 13.58 -5.31 -18.00
CA GLU A 201 12.75 -6.16 -18.86
C GLU A 201 11.25 -6.18 -18.47
N GLY A 202 10.78 -5.15 -17.76
CA GLY A 202 9.43 -5.11 -17.21
C GLY A 202 9.18 -6.16 -16.13
N ARG A 203 10.16 -6.48 -15.29
CA ARG A 203 10.04 -7.47 -14.22
C ARG A 203 10.50 -6.93 -12.87
N ILE A 204 9.75 -7.27 -11.82
CA ILE A 204 10.16 -7.08 -10.42
C ILE A 204 10.43 -8.47 -9.86
N GLY A 205 11.71 -8.80 -9.65
CA GLY A 205 12.12 -10.17 -9.35
C GLY A 205 11.62 -11.16 -10.42
N ARG A 206 10.75 -12.10 -10.02
CA ARG A 206 10.19 -13.12 -10.93
C ARG A 206 8.83 -12.75 -11.53
N ILE A 207 8.25 -11.62 -11.16
CA ILE A 207 6.91 -11.21 -11.62
C ILE A 207 7.01 -10.19 -12.74
N THR A 208 6.21 -10.36 -13.79
CA THR A 208 6.13 -9.43 -14.92
C THR A 208 5.14 -8.29 -14.65
N LEU A 209 5.46 -7.09 -15.14
CA LEU A 209 4.53 -5.97 -15.18
C LEU A 209 3.45 -6.11 -16.28
N GLY A 210 3.64 -7.04 -17.23
CA GLY A 210 2.72 -7.27 -18.33
C GLY A 210 1.46 -8.06 -17.94
N ASP A 211 0.67 -8.43 -18.94
CA ASP A 211 -0.68 -9.00 -18.79
C ASP A 211 -0.69 -10.33 -18.02
N ALA A 212 0.40 -11.10 -18.09
CA ALA A 212 0.56 -12.37 -17.37
C ALA A 212 0.95 -12.20 -15.88
N GLY A 213 1.12 -10.96 -15.40
CA GLY A 213 1.48 -10.66 -14.01
C GLY A 213 0.64 -9.51 -13.47
N LEU A 214 1.25 -8.36 -13.22
CA LEU A 214 0.57 -7.22 -12.61
C LEU A 214 -0.40 -6.48 -13.56
N ASN A 215 -0.40 -6.81 -14.85
CA ASN A 215 -1.20 -6.15 -15.88
C ASN A 215 -1.15 -4.61 -15.75
N LEU A 216 0.06 -4.06 -15.72
CA LEU A 216 0.35 -2.64 -15.47
C LEU A 216 0.92 -1.95 -16.71
N LEU A 217 1.58 -2.67 -17.63
CA LEU A 217 2.32 -2.04 -18.74
C LEU A 217 1.45 -1.17 -19.67
N TRP A 218 0.14 -1.43 -19.77
CA TRP A 218 -0.80 -0.64 -20.56
C TRP A 218 -0.89 0.84 -20.10
N ILE A 219 -0.44 1.17 -18.89
CA ILE A 219 -0.43 2.56 -18.42
C ILE A 219 0.55 3.45 -19.19
N PHE A 220 1.54 2.84 -19.87
CA PHE A 220 2.60 3.51 -20.63
C PHE A 220 2.37 3.51 -22.14
N ASN A 221 1.28 2.89 -22.60
CA ASN A 221 0.86 2.91 -23.99
C ASN A 221 -0.14 4.04 -24.23
#